data_AF-A0A345Z9Q2-F1
#
_entry.id   AF-A0A345Z9Q2-F1
#
_cell.length_a   1.000
_cell.length_b   1.000
_cell.length_c   1.000
_cell.angle_alpha   90.00
_cell.angle_beta   90.00
_cell.angle_gamma   90.00
#
_symmetry.space_group_name_H-M   'P 1'
#
loop_
_entity.id
_entity.type
_entity.pdbx_description
1 polymer ?
#
loop_
_entity_poly.entity_id
_entity_poly.type
_entity_poly.pdbx_seq_one_letter_code
_entity_poly.pdbx_strand_id
1 'polypeptide(L)'
;DIQSLKQGMRLKISTRYDLKSLEIGASIACSGICLTIIERGSKHDNISWFAVEAWEEALRLTNLAGWTKGTCINLERSLKLGDEIGGH
;
A
#
# COMPACT_ATOMS: atom_id res chain seq x y z
N ASP A 1 1.82 10.42 -2.84
CA ASP A 1 2.30 11.49 -1.94
C ASP A 1 2.91 10.86 -0.70
N ILE A 2 3.82 11.57 -0.02
CA ILE A 2 4.52 11.08 1.17
C ILE A 2 4.46 12.18 2.22
N GLN A 3 4.07 11.82 3.43
CA GLN A 3 4.01 12.71 4.58
C GLN A 3 4.74 12.07 5.76
N SER A 4 5.72 12.78 6.33
CA SER A 4 6.41 12.35 7.53
C SER A 4 5.51 12.47 8.76
N LEU A 5 5.56 11.46 9.62
CA LEU A 5 4.95 11.41 10.95
C LEU A 5 6.07 11.36 12.00
N LYS A 6 5.73 11.51 13.28
CA LYS A 6 6.73 11.54 14.38
C LYS A 6 7.66 10.33 14.41
N GLN A 7 7.13 9.14 14.12
CA GLN A 7 7.85 7.85 14.11
C GLN A 7 7.40 6.97 12.94
N GLY A 8 6.94 7.60 11.85
CA GLY A 8 6.31 6.89 10.76
C GLY A 8 6.27 7.72 9.49
N MET A 9 5.73 7.11 8.44
CA MET A 9 5.46 7.76 7.16
C MET A 9 4.07 7.37 6.70
N ARG A 10 3.29 8.38 6.29
CA ARG A 10 2.05 8.16 5.56
C ARG A 10 2.34 8.21 4.07
N LEU A 11 1.92 7.17 3.37
CA LEU A 11 2.13 6.99 1.94
C LEU A 11 0.78 6.96 1.24
N LYS A 12 0.63 7.77 0.19
CA LYS A 12 -0.50 7.72 -0.74
C LYS A 12 -0.03 7.12 -2.06
N ILE A 13 -0.50 5.91 -2.35
CA ILE A 13 -0.06 5.07 -3.46
C ILE A 13 -1.16 5.05 -4.53
N SER A 14 -0.81 5.40 -5.76
CA SER A 14 -1.71 5.27 -6.91
C SER A 14 -1.63 3.86 -7.50
N THR A 15 -2.77 3.30 -7.90
CA THR A 15 -2.88 1.93 -8.39
C THR A 15 -3.98 1.79 -9.43
N ARG A 16 -3.93 0.72 -10.21
CA ARG A 16 -4.98 0.31 -11.16
C ARG A 16 -5.97 -0.68 -10.54
N TYR A 17 -5.80 -1.06 -9.27
CA TYR A 17 -6.84 -1.81 -8.58
C TYR A 17 -8.16 -1.02 -8.54
N ASP A 18 -9.28 -1.74 -8.71
CA ASP A 18 -10.61 -1.17 -8.57
C ASP A 18 -10.77 -0.62 -7.14
N LEU A 19 -11.31 0.59 -7.01
CA LEU A 19 -11.57 1.24 -5.73
C LEU A 19 -12.42 0.36 -4.78
N LYS A 20 -13.34 -0.44 -5.31
CA LYS A 20 -14.16 -1.39 -4.54
C LYS A 20 -13.33 -2.48 -3.88
N SER A 21 -12.16 -2.80 -4.44
CA SER A 21 -11.26 -3.82 -3.91
C SER A 21 -10.28 -3.33 -2.83
N LEU A 22 -10.22 -2.02 -2.61
CA LEU A 22 -9.30 -1.37 -1.69
C LEU A 22 -10.01 -1.03 -0.37
N GLU A 23 -10.55 -2.00 0.36
CA GLU A 23 -11.32 -1.71 1.58
C GLU A 23 -10.45 -1.09 2.69
N ILE A 24 -11.00 -0.14 3.46
CA ILE A 24 -10.33 0.39 4.65
C ILE A 24 -10.23 -0.72 5.69
N GLY A 25 -9.06 -0.90 6.28
CA GLY A 25 -8.74 -2.01 7.18
C GLY A 25 -8.20 -3.25 6.47
N ALA A 26 -8.29 -3.34 5.14
CA ALA A 26 -7.69 -4.44 4.41
C ALA A 26 -6.16 -4.34 4.40
N SER A 27 -5.51 -5.50 4.40
CA SER A 27 -4.07 -5.61 4.21
C SER A 27 -3.72 -5.63 2.72
N ILE A 28 -2.64 -4.93 2.38
CA ILE A 28 -2.06 -4.90 1.04
C ILE A 28 -0.54 -4.91 1.16
N ALA A 29 0.10 -5.83 0.45
CA ALA A 29 1.55 -5.91 0.41
C ALA A 29 2.08 -4.84 -0.55
N CYS A 30 2.96 -3.99 -0.03
CA CYS A 30 3.66 -2.93 -0.77
C CYS A 30 5.12 -3.34 -0.91
N SER A 31 5.51 -3.90 -2.05
CA SER A 31 6.83 -4.53 -2.29
C SER A 31 7.20 -5.53 -1.18
N GLY A 32 6.25 -6.38 -0.79
CA GLY A 32 6.43 -7.40 0.26
C GLY A 32 6.16 -6.90 1.70
N ILE A 33 5.91 -5.60 1.90
CA ILE A 33 5.64 -5.02 3.21
C ILE A 33 4.13 -5.00 3.42
N CYS A 34 3.62 -5.85 4.31
CA CYS A 34 2.18 -5.89 4.63
C CYS A 34 1.78 -4.62 5.41
N LEU A 35 0.90 -3.81 4.81
CA LEU A 35 0.40 -2.57 5.39
C LEU A 35 -1.12 -2.51 5.34
N THR A 36 -1.72 -1.75 6.26
CA THR A 36 -3.17 -1.60 6.36
C THR A 36 -3.65 -0.35 5.64
N ILE A 37 -4.66 -0.49 4.79
CA ILE A 37 -5.31 0.64 4.12
C ILE A 37 -6.08 1.46 5.15
N ILE A 38 -5.73 2.75 5.27
CA ILE A 38 -6.39 3.70 6.20
C ILE A 38 -7.27 4.73 5.47
N GLU A 39 -7.07 4.91 4.18
CA GLU A 39 -7.81 5.86 3.35
C GLU A 39 -7.76 5.38 1.90
N ARG A 40 -8.74 5.79 1.09
CA ARG A 40 -8.82 5.43 -0.33
C ARG A 40 -9.61 6.45 -1.11
N GLY A 41 -9.42 6.46 -2.42
CA GLY A 41 -10.26 7.25 -3.32
C GLY A 41 -9.96 7.02 -4.79
N SER A 42 -10.75 7.66 -5.63
CA SER A 42 -10.53 7.68 -7.07
C SER A 42 -9.73 8.92 -7.48
N LYS A 43 -9.04 8.83 -8.62
CA LYS A 43 -8.49 9.93 -9.42
C LYS A 43 -9.15 9.90 -10.80
N HIS A 44 -8.77 10.86 -11.65
CA HIS A 44 -9.14 10.85 -13.06
C HIS A 44 -8.59 9.59 -13.77
N ASP A 45 -9.19 9.25 -14.91
CA ASP A 45 -8.74 8.19 -15.83
C ASP A 45 -8.70 6.76 -15.25
N ASN A 46 -9.70 6.40 -14.42
CA ASN A 46 -9.82 5.07 -13.80
C ASN A 46 -8.61 4.67 -12.93
N ILE A 47 -7.86 5.64 -12.42
CA ILE A 47 -6.77 5.39 -11.47
C ILE A 47 -7.33 5.54 -10.05
N SER A 48 -7.15 4.52 -9.23
CA SER A 48 -7.46 4.60 -7.80
C SER A 48 -6.23 4.97 -6.99
N TRP A 49 -6.44 5.28 -5.72
CA TRP A 49 -5.37 5.38 -4.75
C TRP A 49 -5.82 4.87 -3.39
N PHE A 50 -4.85 4.45 -2.59
CA PHE A 50 -5.04 4.16 -1.17
C PHE A 50 -3.91 4.80 -0.37
N ALA A 51 -4.15 5.01 0.92
CA ALA A 51 -3.15 5.46 1.87
C ALA A 51 -2.89 4.40 2.94
N VAL A 52 -1.63 4.33 3.36
CA VAL A 52 -1.12 3.46 4.43
C VAL A 52 -0.20 4.25 5.33
N GLU A 53 0.02 3.77 6.54
CA GLU A 53 1.02 4.29 7.47
C GLU A 53 2.02 3.19 7.81
N ALA A 54 3.29 3.48 7.59
CA ALA A 54 4.40 2.62 7.97
C ALA A 54 5.07 3.22 9.22
N TRP A 55 5.17 2.41 10.27
CA TRP A 55 5.76 2.80 11.55
C TRP A 55 7.21 2.34 11.68
N GLU A 56 7.84 2.69 12.79
CA GLU A 56 9.27 2.52 13.07
C GLU A 56 9.84 1.18 12.57
N GLU A 57 9.23 0.06 12.93
CA GLU A 57 9.78 -1.26 12.58
C GLU A 57 9.80 -1.50 11.06
N ALA A 58 8.72 -1.15 10.36
CA ALA A 58 8.64 -1.26 8.90
C ALA A 58 9.66 -0.35 8.22
N LEU A 59 9.84 0.87 8.74
CA LEU A 59 10.85 1.80 8.23
C LEU A 59 12.27 1.30 8.48
N ARG A 60 12.54 0.69 9.63
CA ARG A 60 13.86 0.22 10.03
C ARG A 60 14.28 -1.07 9.31
N LEU A 61 13.35 -1.99 9.07
CA LEU A 61 13.65 -3.33 8.55
C LEU A 61 13.50 -3.48 7.05
N THR A 62 12.95 -2.49 6.35
CA THR A 62 12.61 -2.59 4.92
C THR A 62 13.21 -1.44 4.11
N ASN A 63 13.08 -1.50 2.79
CA ASN A 63 13.54 -0.42 1.92
C ASN A 63 12.60 0.81 1.89
N LEU A 64 11.48 0.79 2.63
CA LEU A 64 10.45 1.84 2.59
C LEU A 64 10.97 3.21 3.01
N ALA A 65 11.92 3.28 3.94
CA ALA A 65 12.50 4.55 4.40
C ALA A 65 13.18 5.34 3.27
N GLY A 66 13.61 4.66 2.20
CA GLY A 66 14.20 5.29 1.01
C GLY A 66 13.20 5.66 -0.08
N TRP A 67 11.91 5.38 0.09
CA TRP A 67 10.91 5.66 -0.95
C TRP A 67 10.66 7.16 -1.08
N THR A 68 10.55 7.61 -2.32
CA THR A 68 10.29 9.01 -2.66
C THR A 68 9.07 9.11 -3.56
N LYS A 69 8.56 10.33 -3.77
CA LYS A 69 7.44 10.54 -4.70
C LYS A 69 7.87 10.09 -6.10
N GLY A 70 7.13 9.14 -6.66
CA GLY A 70 7.40 8.57 -7.99
C GLY A 70 8.07 7.20 -7.96
N THR A 71 8.50 6.69 -6.78
CA THR A 71 8.96 5.31 -6.64
C THR A 71 7.85 4.34 -7.06
N CYS A 72 8.13 3.50 -8.05
CA CYS A 72 7.28 2.38 -8.42
C CYS A 72 7.49 1.21 -7.46
N ILE A 73 6.41 0.57 -7.04
CA ILE A 73 6.43 -0.53 -6.08
C ILE A 73 5.53 -1.66 -6.59
N ASN A 74 5.86 -2.90 -6.21
CA ASN A 74 4.98 -4.03 -6.46
C ASN A 74 3.80 -3.98 -5.48
N LEU A 75 2.63 -4.40 -5.93
CA LEU A 75 1.44 -4.47 -5.09
C LEU A 75 0.82 -5.86 -5.18
N GLU A 76 0.43 -6.39 -4.03
CA GLU A 76 -0.30 -7.66 -3.95
C GLU A 76 -1.37 -7.54 -2.86
N ARG A 77 -2.59 -8.00 -3.17
CA ARG A 77 -3.70 -8.01 -2.21
C ARG A 77 -3.61 -9.25 -1.34
N SER A 78 -4.14 -9.17 -0.12
CA SER A 78 -4.33 -10.37 0.69
C SER A 78 -5.18 -11.41 -0.03
N LEU A 79 -4.73 -12.66 0.10
CA LEU A 79 -5.40 -13.83 -0.44
C LEU A 79 -6.80 -13.99 0.17
N LYS A 80 -7.79 -14.32 -0.65
CA LYS A 80 -9.15 -14.70 -0.22
C LYS A 80 -9.31 -16.21 -0.28
N LEU A 81 -10.26 -16.74 0.50
CA LEU A 81 -10.60 -18.15 0.43
C LEU A 81 -11.06 -18.51 -0.98
N GLY A 82 -10.39 -19.50 -1.59
CA GLY A 82 -10.67 -19.95 -2.95
C GLY A 82 -9.79 -19.30 -4.03
N ASP A 83 -8.94 -18.33 -3.67
CA ASP A 83 -7.91 -17.84 -4.59
C ASP A 83 -6.82 -18.91 -4.80
N GLU A 84 -6.25 -18.94 -5.99
CA GLU A 84 -5.12 -19.81 -6.33
C GLU A 84 -3.84 -19.39 -5.58
N ILE A 85 -3.08 -20.37 -5.07
CA ILE A 85 -1.74 -20.17 -4.52
C ILE A 85 -0.73 -20.61 -5.58
N GLY A 86 -0.33 -19.68 -6.46
CA GLY A 86 0.63 -19.96 -7.54
C GLY A 86 2.10 -19.87 -7.13
N GLY A 87 2.40 -19.14 -6.05
CA GLY A 87 3.75 -18.94 -5.50
C GLY A 87 3.93 -19.55 -4.11
N HIS A 88 4.77 -18.92 -3.28
CA HIS A 88 4.97 -19.26 -1.87
C HIS A 88 4.98 -18.02 -0.97
#